data_AF-A0A8B6CLI8-F1
#
_entry.id   AF-A0A8B6CLI8-F1
#
_cell.length_a   1.000
_cell.length_b   1.000
_cell.length_c   1.000
_cell.angle_alpha   90.00
_cell.angle_beta   90.00
_cell.angle_gamma   90.00
#
_symmetry.space_group_name_H-M   'P 1'
#
loop_
_entity.id
_entity.type
_entity.pdbx_description
1 polymer ?
#
loop_
_entity_poly.entity_id
_entity_poly.type
_entity_poly.pdbx_seq_one_letter_code
_entity_poly.pdbx_strand_id
1 'polypeptide(L)'
;MSTRVLVLGHSFIKRLHRGILNRWYPNLVQHLNLRQAGVIVKLLGLSGGTIDTLLKDEENRVRKAMLRFSPDIVILQIGGNDLDVVTFDMSGYMEKVCQFIGILQTTYLVKKVVLCEIFPRKKT
;
A
#
# COMPACT_ATOMS: atom_id res chain seq x y z
N MET A 1 -18.55 13.70 6.74
CA MET A 1 -17.80 13.14 5.59
C MET A 1 -17.00 11.95 6.06
N SER A 2 -16.82 10.91 5.24
CA SER A 2 -16.02 9.74 5.63
C SER A 2 -14.59 9.84 5.11
N THR A 3 -13.60 9.55 5.95
CA THR A 3 -12.19 9.51 5.57
C THR A 3 -11.88 8.20 4.85
N ARG A 4 -11.35 8.29 3.63
CA ARG A 4 -11.03 7.12 2.80
C ARG A 4 -9.54 6.80 2.91
N VAL A 5 -9.24 5.60 3.41
CA VAL A 5 -7.88 5.11 3.62
C VAL A 5 -7.60 3.97 2.66
N LEU A 6 -6.59 4.12 1.80
CA LEU A 6 -6.07 3.01 1.02
C LEU A 6 -4.80 2.46 1.68
N VAL A 7 -4.82 1.20 2.07
CA VAL A 7 -3.62 0.45 2.43
C VAL A 7 -3.09 -0.20 1.16
N LEU A 8 -2.00 0.36 0.64
CA LEU A 8 -1.33 -0.10 -0.57
C LEU A 8 -0.06 -0.87 -0.18
N GLY A 9 0.12 -2.05 -0.76
CA GLY A 9 1.36 -2.77 -0.60
C GLY A 9 1.39 -4.04 -1.42
N HIS A 10 2.30 -4.94 -1.06
CA HIS A 10 2.56 -6.13 -1.87
C HIS A 10 1.94 -7.42 -1.33
N SER A 11 2.71 -8.51 -1.36
CA SER A 11 2.28 -9.85 -0.96
C SER A 11 1.71 -9.87 0.45
N PHE A 12 2.28 -9.07 1.38
CA PHE A 12 1.75 -8.96 2.74
C PHE A 12 0.32 -8.41 2.75
N ILE A 13 0.07 -7.24 2.13
CA ILE A 13 -1.25 -6.63 2.07
C ILE A 13 -2.24 -7.50 1.28
N LYS A 14 -1.79 -8.18 0.22
CA LYS A 14 -2.61 -9.14 -0.53
C LYS A 14 -3.07 -10.30 0.35
N ARG A 15 -2.16 -10.89 1.13
CA ARG A 15 -2.47 -11.98 2.07
C ARG A 15 -3.33 -11.49 3.22
N LEU A 16 -3.07 -10.29 3.74
CA LEU A 16 -3.86 -9.67 4.80
C LEU A 16 -5.31 -9.48 4.35
N HIS A 17 -5.51 -8.90 3.17
CA HIS A 17 -6.84 -8.72 2.59
C HIS A 17 -7.56 -10.06 2.40
N ARG A 18 -6.87 -11.07 1.84
CA ARG A 18 -7.42 -12.43 1.71
C ARG A 18 -7.78 -13.04 3.07
N GLY A 19 -6.92 -12.86 4.08
CA GLY A 19 -7.15 -13.36 5.43
C GLY A 19 -8.36 -12.72 6.10
N ILE A 20 -8.59 -11.42 5.88
CA ILE A 20 -9.80 -10.73 6.35
C ILE A 20 -11.04 -11.30 5.65
N LEU A 21 -11.02 -11.41 4.31
CA LEU A 21 -12.16 -11.91 3.54
C LEU A 21 -12.51 -13.36 3.89
N ASN A 22 -11.50 -14.20 4.10
CA ASN A 22 -11.66 -15.61 4.44
C ASN A 22 -11.77 -15.85 5.96
N ARG A 23 -11.81 -14.79 6.78
CA ARG A 23 -11.89 -14.85 8.25
C ARG A 23 -10.79 -15.71 8.91
N TRP A 24 -9.59 -15.74 8.35
CA TRP A 24 -8.43 -16.42 8.93
C TRP A 24 -8.00 -15.80 10.27
N TYR A 25 -8.35 -14.53 10.49
CA TYR A 25 -8.05 -13.80 11.71
C TYR A 25 -9.36 -13.28 12.32
N PRO A 26 -9.94 -13.96 13.32
CA PRO A 26 -11.27 -13.63 13.86
C PRO A 26 -11.41 -12.19 14.35
N ASN A 27 -10.31 -11.61 14.85
CA ASN A 27 -10.27 -10.26 15.40
C ASN A 27 -10.01 -9.18 14.35
N LEU A 28 -9.68 -9.56 13.10
CA LEU A 28 -9.37 -8.61 12.04
C LEU A 28 -10.52 -8.56 11.02
N VAL A 29 -11.39 -7.57 11.19
CA VAL A 29 -12.57 -7.38 10.34
C VAL A 29 -12.37 -6.27 9.31
N GLN A 30 -13.28 -6.21 8.33
CA GLN A 30 -13.28 -5.13 7.34
C GLN A 30 -13.29 -3.74 8.01
N HIS A 31 -12.60 -2.80 7.38
CA HIS A 31 -12.42 -1.44 7.89
C HIS A 31 -11.77 -1.32 9.27
N LEU A 32 -11.19 -2.40 9.81
CA LEU A 32 -10.45 -2.40 11.09
C LEU A 32 -11.30 -1.87 12.26
N ASN A 33 -12.62 -2.09 12.24
CA ASN A 33 -13.58 -1.53 13.20
C ASN A 33 -13.68 0.01 13.24
N LEU A 34 -13.11 0.73 12.26
CA LEU A 34 -13.12 2.20 12.24
C LEU A 34 -14.35 2.81 11.53
N ARG A 35 -15.31 1.99 11.10
CA ARG A 35 -16.47 2.47 10.35
C ARG A 35 -17.36 3.41 11.19
N GLN A 36 -17.46 3.17 12.49
CA GLN A 36 -18.20 4.04 13.41
C GLN A 36 -17.55 5.41 13.57
N ALA A 37 -16.22 5.49 13.40
CA ALA A 37 -15.48 6.75 13.35
C ALA A 37 -15.52 7.43 11.97
N GLY A 38 -16.35 6.94 11.05
CA GLY A 38 -16.47 7.48 9.69
C GLY A 38 -15.27 7.16 8.79
N VAL A 39 -14.50 6.10 9.07
CA VAL A 39 -13.34 5.71 8.26
C VAL A 39 -13.68 4.52 7.37
N ILE A 40 -13.34 4.62 6.09
CA ILE A 40 -13.49 3.55 5.11
C ILE A 40 -12.08 3.11 4.69
N VAL A 41 -11.70 1.88 5.07
CA VAL A 41 -10.41 1.30 4.67
C VAL A 41 -10.59 0.36 3.48
N LYS A 42 -9.72 0.50 2.48
CA LYS A 42 -9.55 -0.43 1.36
C LYS A 42 -8.13 -0.98 1.35
N LEU A 43 -7.98 -2.27 1.08
CA LEU A 43 -6.67 -2.92 0.96
C LEU A 43 -6.40 -3.25 -0.51
N LEU A 44 -5.25 -2.81 -1.03
CA LEU A 44 -4.77 -3.14 -2.36
C LEU A 44 -3.39 -3.80 -2.25
N GLY A 45 -3.37 -5.12 -2.46
CA GLY A 45 -2.15 -5.91 -2.52
C GLY A 45 -1.77 -6.27 -3.96
N LEU A 46 -0.53 -5.98 -4.37
CA LEU A 46 0.08 -6.45 -5.62
C LEU A 46 1.07 -7.58 -5.34
N SER A 47 1.24 -8.55 -6.23
CA SER A 47 2.15 -9.69 -5.97
C SER A 47 3.55 -9.36 -6.45
N GLY A 48 4.58 -9.73 -5.68
CA GLY A 48 5.97 -9.69 -6.14
C GLY A 48 6.54 -8.30 -6.48
N GLY A 49 5.82 -7.21 -6.19
CA GLY A 49 6.22 -5.89 -6.66
C GLY A 49 7.46 -5.32 -5.97
N THR A 50 8.00 -4.26 -6.57
CA THR A 50 8.95 -3.29 -6.02
C THR A 50 8.37 -1.88 -6.10
N ILE A 51 9.04 -0.84 -5.60
CA ILE A 51 8.60 0.55 -5.80
C ILE A 51 8.47 0.88 -7.30
N ASP A 52 9.34 0.32 -8.15
CA ASP A 52 9.26 0.47 -9.60
C ASP A 52 7.95 -0.08 -10.17
N THR A 53 7.44 -1.20 -9.64
CA THR A 53 6.17 -1.75 -10.10
C THR A 53 4.98 -0.87 -9.75
N LEU A 54 5.05 -0.13 -8.63
CA LEU A 54 4.02 0.86 -8.26
C LEU A 54 4.09 2.11 -9.13
N LEU A 55 5.30 2.55 -9.49
CA LEU A 55 5.51 3.69 -10.39
C LEU A 55 5.04 3.38 -11.82
N LYS A 56 5.39 2.20 -12.34
CA LYS A 56 4.99 1.78 -13.69
C LYS A 56 3.50 1.48 -13.79
N ASP A 57 2.93 0.84 -12.76
CA ASP A 57 1.51 0.45 -12.68
C ASP A 57 0.96 -0.14 -13.99
N GLU A 58 1.67 -1.11 -14.58
CA GLU A 58 1.37 -1.65 -15.92
C GLU A 58 -0.09 -2.16 -16.05
N GLU A 59 -0.60 -2.80 -14.99
CA GLU A 59 -1.99 -3.28 -14.90
C GLU A 59 -3.04 -2.18 -14.59
N ASN A 60 -2.59 -0.93 -14.44
CA ASN A 60 -3.38 0.25 -14.06
C ASN A 60 -4.16 0.06 -12.75
N ARG A 61 -3.67 -0.77 -11.82
CA ARG A 61 -4.40 -1.13 -10.59
C ARG A 61 -4.32 -0.02 -9.56
N VAL A 62 -3.16 0.63 -9.43
CA VAL A 62 -2.98 1.78 -8.54
C VAL A 62 -3.82 2.93 -9.07
N ARG A 63 -3.69 3.27 -10.36
CA ARG A 63 -4.47 4.31 -11.02
C ARG A 63 -5.98 4.09 -10.87
N LYS A 64 -6.49 2.88 -11.13
CA LYS A 64 -7.91 2.56 -10.94
C LYS A 64 -8.34 2.73 -9.48
N ALA A 65 -7.49 2.37 -8.52
CA ALA A 65 -7.80 2.57 -7.11
C ALA A 65 -7.82 4.06 -6.75
N MET A 66 -6.85 4.84 -7.20
CA MET A 66 -6.81 6.29 -6.98
C MET A 66 -8.05 6.98 -7.54
N LEU A 67 -8.42 6.69 -8.79
CA LEU A 67 -9.54 7.38 -9.45
C LEU A 67 -10.90 6.93 -8.92
N ARG A 68 -11.10 5.63 -8.65
CA ARG A 68 -12.42 5.11 -8.23
C ARG A 68 -12.66 5.24 -6.73
N PHE A 69 -11.62 5.08 -5.93
CA PHE A 69 -11.74 5.16 -4.47
C PHE A 69 -11.41 6.55 -3.93
N SER A 70 -10.57 7.32 -4.63
CA SER A 70 -10.18 8.69 -4.26
C SER A 70 -9.75 8.78 -2.78
N PRO A 71 -8.70 8.06 -2.36
CA PRO A 71 -8.29 8.01 -0.96
C PRO A 71 -7.82 9.39 -0.47
N ASP A 72 -8.25 9.76 0.74
CA ASP A 72 -7.68 10.91 1.46
C ASP A 72 -6.30 10.58 2.03
N ILE A 73 -6.13 9.31 2.44
CA ILE A 73 -4.91 8.81 3.08
C ILE A 73 -4.46 7.55 2.35
N VAL A 74 -3.17 7.47 2.04
CA VAL A 74 -2.52 6.25 1.57
C VAL A 74 -1.54 5.76 2.62
N ILE A 75 -1.69 4.51 3.05
CA ILE A 75 -0.72 3.80 3.88
C ILE A 75 0.07 2.89 2.95
N LEU A 76 1.37 3.09 2.86
CA LEU A 76 2.26 2.40 1.93
C LEU A 76 3.14 1.39 2.67
N GLN A 77 2.91 0.12 2.39
CA GLN A 77 3.78 -1.00 2.82
C GLN A 77 4.55 -1.50 1.60
N ILE A 78 5.82 -1.14 1.50
CA ILE A 78 6.68 -1.35 0.31
C ILE A 78 8.13 -1.55 0.76
N GLY A 79 9.01 -2.04 -0.11
CA GLY A 79 10.46 -2.10 0.14
C GLY A 79 10.99 -3.49 0.48
N GLY A 80 10.14 -4.40 1.00
CA GLY A 80 10.62 -5.73 1.41
C GLY A 80 11.09 -6.64 0.27
N ASN A 81 10.76 -6.34 -0.99
CA ASN A 81 11.32 -7.04 -2.15
C ASN A 81 12.46 -6.22 -2.78
N ASP A 82 12.39 -4.90 -2.66
CA ASP A 82 13.44 -3.97 -3.09
C ASP A 82 14.73 -4.23 -2.32
N LEU A 83 14.67 -4.56 -1.03
CA LEU A 83 15.83 -4.91 -0.20
C LEU A 83 16.43 -6.30 -0.48
N ASP A 84 15.69 -7.19 -1.16
CA ASP A 84 16.07 -8.59 -1.35
C ASP A 84 16.92 -8.82 -2.63
N VAL A 85 17.33 -7.74 -3.30
CA VAL A 85 18.27 -7.78 -4.43
C VAL A 85 19.70 -7.55 -3.96
N VAL A 86 20.63 -8.34 -4.53
CA VAL A 86 22.07 -8.33 -4.20
C VAL A 86 22.72 -6.95 -4.37
N THR A 87 22.17 -6.11 -5.24
CA THR A 87 22.70 -4.78 -5.59
C THR A 87 21.77 -3.66 -5.14
N PHE A 88 21.18 -3.78 -3.94
CA PHE A 88 20.25 -2.77 -3.45
C PHE A 88 20.92 -1.38 -3.33
N ASP A 89 20.41 -0.41 -4.09
CA ASP A 89 20.76 1.00 -3.99
C ASP A 89 19.73 1.74 -3.14
N MET A 90 20.12 2.08 -1.91
CA MET A 90 19.27 2.81 -0.98
C MET A 90 18.89 4.21 -1.50
N SER A 91 19.82 4.90 -2.17
CA SER A 91 19.59 6.25 -2.66
C SER A 91 18.54 6.27 -3.77
N GLY A 92 18.72 5.42 -4.79
CA GLY A 92 17.74 5.27 -5.86
C GLY A 92 16.39 4.74 -5.38
N TYR A 93 16.35 3.85 -4.39
CA TYR A 93 15.10 3.43 -3.76
C TYR A 93 14.37 4.60 -3.09
N MET A 94 15.06 5.40 -2.29
CA MET A 94 14.47 6.55 -1.60
C MET A 94 13.97 7.61 -2.60
N GLU A 95 14.71 7.88 -3.67
CA GLU A 95 14.28 8.78 -4.74
C GLU A 95 12.97 8.32 -5.36
N LYS A 96 12.85 7.03 -5.71
CA LYS A 96 11.63 6.44 -6.27
C LYS A 96 10.45 6.47 -5.30
N VAL A 97 10.69 6.24 -4.01
CA VAL A 97 9.65 6.36 -2.98
C VAL A 97 9.15 7.80 -2.89
N CYS A 98 10.06 8.78 -2.86
CA CYS A 98 9.71 10.20 -2.86
C CYS A 98 8.96 10.60 -4.14
N GLN A 99 9.40 10.12 -5.30
CA GLN A 99 8.71 10.33 -6.57
C GLN A 99 7.28 9.79 -6.52
N PHE A 100 7.10 8.56 -6.03
CA PHE A 100 5.77 7.95 -5.93
C PHE A 100 4.86 8.71 -4.95
N ILE A 101 5.37 9.12 -3.79
CA ILE A 101 4.65 9.98 -2.84
C ILE A 101 4.25 11.31 -3.50
N GLY A 102 5.17 11.92 -4.24
CA GLY A 102 4.91 13.13 -5.01
C GLY A 102 3.76 12.96 -6.00
N ILE A 103 3.72 11.84 -6.74
CA ILE A 103 2.61 11.52 -7.65
C ILE A 103 1.29 11.39 -6.87
N LEU A 104 1.28 10.67 -5.74
CA LEU A 104 0.07 10.52 -4.91
C LEU A 104 -0.49 11.86 -4.44
N GLN A 105 0.37 12.77 -4.01
CA GLN A 105 -0.06 14.06 -3.46
C GLN A 105 -0.42 15.07 -4.55
N THR A 106 0.37 15.15 -5.63
CA THR A 106 0.20 16.18 -6.67
C THR A 106 -0.82 15.79 -7.73
N THR A 107 -0.82 14.52 -8.16
CA THR A 107 -1.69 14.05 -9.25
C THR A 107 -3.03 13.54 -8.72
N TYR A 108 -3.01 12.81 -7.59
CA TYR A 108 -4.20 12.18 -7.02
C TYR A 108 -4.76 12.91 -5.81
N LEU A 109 -4.15 14.03 -5.41
CA LEU A 109 -4.60 14.90 -4.31
C LEU A 109 -4.74 14.16 -2.96
N VAL A 110 -3.93 13.12 -2.75
CA VAL A 110 -3.88 12.41 -1.47
C VAL A 110 -3.34 13.37 -0.40
N LYS A 111 -4.10 13.55 0.68
CA LYS A 111 -3.78 14.52 1.74
C LYS A 111 -2.65 14.05 2.63
N LYS A 112 -2.56 12.75 2.87
CA LYS A 112 -1.51 12.18 3.74
C LYS A 112 -1.04 10.83 3.19
N VAL A 113 0.28 10.68 3.12
CA VAL A 113 0.92 9.38 2.86
C VAL A 113 1.66 8.95 4.11
N VAL A 114 1.44 7.71 4.53
CA VAL A 114 2.12 7.08 5.67
C VAL A 114 2.97 5.94 5.13
N LEU A 115 4.28 6.03 5.27
CA LEU A 115 5.19 4.93 4.92
C LEU A 115 5.33 4.00 6.13
N CYS A 116 5.06 2.71 5.94
CA CYS A 116 5.28 1.70 6.97
C CYS A 116 6.74 1.25 6.98
N GLU A 117 7.24 0.95 8.18
CA GLU A 117 8.52 0.27 8.35
C GLU A 117 8.48 -1.13 7.70
N ILE A 118 9.63 -1.55 7.16
CA ILE A 118 9.79 -2.86 6.56
C ILE A 118 10.09 -3.87 7.67
N PHE A 119 9.25 -4.90 7.76
CA PHE A 119 9.48 -5.98 8.73
C PHE A 119 10.53 -6.97 8.21
N PRO A 120 11.49 -7.41 9.05
CA PRO A 120 12.42 -8.48 8.70
C PRO A 120 11.66 -9.75 8.31
N ARG A 121 12.08 -10.40 7.22
CA ARG A 121 11.58 -11.72 6.86
C ARG A 121 12.55 -12.76 7.40
N LYS A 122 12.05 -13.74 8.18
CA LYS A 122 12.82 -14.97 8.40
C LYS A 122 12.96 -15.67 7.05
N LYS A 123 14.20 -15.99 6.65
CA LYS A 123 14.43 -16.96 5.57
C LYS A 123 13.83 -18.29 6.05
N THR A 124 12.76 -18.72 5.40
CA THR A 124 12.19 -20.06 5.52
C THR A 124 12.79 -20.96 4.47
#